data_AF-A0A0N9I169-F1
#
_entry.id   AF-A0A0N9I169-F1
#
_cell.length_a   1.000
_cell.length_b   1.000
_cell.length_c   1.000
_cell.angle_alpha   90.00
_cell.angle_beta   90.00
_cell.angle_gamma   90.00
#
_symmetry.space_group_name_H-M   'P 1'
#
loop_
_entity.id
_entity.type
_entity.pdbx_description
1 polymer ?
#
loop_
_entity_poly.entity_id
_entity_poly.type
_entity_poly.pdbx_seq_one_letter_code
_entity_poly.pdbx_strand_id
1 'polypeptide(L)'
;MPSPRDRLAQKPSFKRVFRRLSGQVSSEHVHARAVPQTVRLTEFHHYAQEISRNPSTQRSRPPDGEVEIVVPYDGDKFFTRQACADVERGLEDHGDGNDEVSALIGHLAFAGYHQTDLGHTLGLDDNYGSLPVWIPVKGAGSPGDLDELHADRSACVIEYGYRPKQDALKVVPVEVQIDLVDPDTLVGLDLLDQAQHGRLEPERIAQHPNFQPCLWLVMKVRLNIPRRGRTDDIQPVIERIALDWPTITSLEALHITRGSGKPEDNAVPVIYNPVERTLEWHDIEMTRQPDVHPDVVTFDSDDMVLWIEQPGELYQQVSLDAKVRITVPGTLMSGTRVRLMDATGHLAGDQPEVSTEVDCDVKLILDDAFARRTFVPYQHLHFDEIIPVDARVADIQNALIDRGFTAEYHPLGPADAHRWKMYAHRSEGPDQMTLMLYMEGRHHTTERLVKLPGDRSFKSSFESGELKVYVLGELPRASSALTREMNVLHSAIRDRFNWIRAQR
;
A
#
# COMPACT_ATOMS: atom_id res chain seq x y z
N MET A 1 16.17 -16.60 -17.43
CA MET A 1 16.78 -15.34 -17.88
C MET A 1 17.31 -14.64 -16.64
N PRO A 2 18.56 -14.15 -16.61
CA PRO A 2 19.10 -13.48 -15.43
C PRO A 2 18.39 -12.14 -15.21
N SER A 3 18.19 -11.77 -13.95
CA SER A 3 17.45 -10.57 -13.56
C SER A 3 18.25 -9.29 -13.82
N PRO A 4 17.62 -8.11 -13.92
CA PRO A 4 18.32 -6.82 -14.05
C PRO A 4 19.32 -6.55 -12.89
N ARG A 5 19.11 -7.16 -11.71
CA ARG A 5 20.06 -7.10 -10.58
C ARG A 5 21.35 -7.88 -10.83
N ASP A 6 21.33 -8.93 -11.66
CA ASP A 6 22.53 -9.74 -11.94
C ASP A 6 23.52 -9.06 -12.90
N ARG A 7 23.09 -8.01 -13.63
CA ARG A 7 23.97 -7.23 -14.52
C ARG A 7 24.80 -6.17 -13.79
N LEU A 8 24.45 -5.82 -12.55
CA LEU A 8 25.22 -4.88 -11.73
C LEU A 8 26.34 -5.56 -10.92
N ALA A 9 26.32 -6.89 -10.80
CA ALA A 9 27.33 -7.68 -10.09
C ALA A 9 28.54 -8.09 -10.95
N GLN A 10 28.53 -7.82 -12.27
CA GLN A 10 29.68 -7.98 -13.16
C GLN A 10 30.30 -6.61 -13.49
N LYS A 11 30.61 -5.81 -12.47
CA LYS A 11 31.53 -4.67 -12.67
C LYS A 11 32.96 -5.20 -12.48
N PRO A 12 33.91 -4.91 -13.40
CA PRO A 12 35.32 -5.16 -13.12
C PRO A 12 35.69 -4.49 -11.80
N SER A 13 36.61 -5.10 -11.06
CA SER A 13 37.14 -4.58 -9.79
C SER A 13 37.87 -3.25 -10.03
N PHE A 14 37.12 -2.14 -10.09
CA PHE A 14 37.66 -0.79 -10.21
C PHE A 14 38.21 -0.31 -8.87
N LYS A 15 39.38 0.35 -8.90
CA LYS A 15 39.85 1.11 -7.75
C LYS A 15 38.96 2.36 -7.63
N ARG A 16 38.13 2.42 -6.59
CA ARG A 16 37.37 3.63 -6.25
C ARG A 16 38.27 4.61 -5.52
N VAL A 17 38.37 5.82 -6.05
CA VAL A 17 39.06 6.90 -5.36
C VAL A 17 38.00 7.82 -4.76
N PHE A 18 37.84 7.74 -3.44
CA PHE A 18 36.87 8.52 -2.69
C PHE A 18 37.48 9.86 -2.28
N ARG A 19 36.79 10.97 -2.57
CA ARG A 19 37.13 12.28 -2.03
C ARG A 19 35.88 12.93 -1.43
N ARG A 20 35.83 13.01 -0.10
CA ARG A 20 34.91 13.93 0.60
C ARG A 20 35.55 15.31 0.58
N LEU A 21 35.01 16.20 -0.24
CA LEU A 21 35.49 17.57 -0.32
C LEU A 21 34.78 18.43 0.73
N SER A 22 35.49 18.79 1.80
CA SER A 22 35.16 19.93 2.64
C SER A 22 35.88 21.17 2.10
N GLY A 23 35.20 21.94 1.25
CA GLY A 23 35.35 23.40 1.13
C GLY A 23 36.68 24.05 0.68
N GLN A 24 37.79 23.35 0.44
CA GLN A 24 39.01 24.00 -0.09
C GLN A 24 39.74 23.12 -1.10
N VAL A 25 39.75 23.57 -2.36
CA VAL A 25 40.60 23.01 -3.43
C VAL A 25 41.81 23.92 -3.60
N SER A 26 42.99 23.29 -3.74
CA SER A 26 44.30 23.87 -4.04
C SER A 26 44.26 24.95 -5.14
N SER A 27 45.18 25.93 -5.07
CA SER A 27 45.24 27.11 -5.95
C SER A 27 45.56 26.84 -7.42
N GLU A 28 45.97 25.62 -7.77
CA GLU A 28 46.34 25.24 -9.14
C GLU A 28 45.31 24.31 -9.76
N HIS A 29 44.80 24.72 -10.92
CA HIS A 29 43.77 23.99 -11.62
C HIS A 29 43.91 24.08 -13.13
N VAL A 30 43.53 23.00 -13.79
CA VAL A 30 43.47 22.91 -15.26
C VAL A 30 42.03 22.74 -15.70
N HIS A 31 41.73 23.03 -16.97
CA HIS A 31 40.42 22.77 -17.55
C HIS A 31 40.50 21.54 -18.44
N ALA A 32 39.55 20.61 -18.31
CA ALA A 32 39.51 19.41 -19.13
C ALA A 32 38.11 19.18 -19.69
N ARG A 33 38.03 18.82 -20.98
CA ARG A 33 36.77 18.47 -21.65
C ARG A 33 36.34 17.05 -21.33
N ALA A 34 36.02 16.83 -20.06
CA ALA A 34 35.44 15.60 -19.55
C ALA A 34 34.00 15.83 -19.09
N VAL A 35 33.23 14.75 -19.02
CA VAL A 35 31.85 14.77 -18.54
C VAL A 35 31.64 13.67 -17.51
N PRO A 36 30.82 13.91 -16.47
CA PRO A 36 30.48 12.86 -15.52
C PRO A 36 29.65 11.77 -16.19
N GLN A 37 29.83 10.53 -15.73
CA GLN A 37 28.97 9.41 -16.11
C GLN A 37 27.61 9.48 -15.42
N THR A 38 27.61 9.88 -14.16
CA THR A 38 26.41 9.96 -13.36
C THR A 38 26.49 11.19 -12.48
N VAL A 39 25.38 11.94 -12.45
CA VAL A 39 25.13 12.99 -11.46
C VAL A 39 23.77 12.65 -10.86
N ARG A 40 23.74 12.30 -9.58
CA ARG A 40 22.52 11.89 -8.88
C ARG A 40 22.28 12.75 -7.67
N LEU A 41 21.06 13.25 -7.52
CA LEU A 41 20.58 13.93 -6.33
C LEU A 41 19.41 13.15 -5.75
N THR A 42 19.53 12.74 -4.50
CA THR A 42 18.48 12.01 -3.80
C THR A 42 18.10 12.75 -2.52
N GLU A 43 16.81 12.99 -2.32
CA GLU A 43 16.24 13.58 -1.10
C GLU A 43 15.51 12.48 -0.31
N PHE A 44 15.76 12.38 0.98
CA PHE A 44 15.15 11.36 1.84
C PHE A 44 14.24 11.99 2.89
N HIS A 45 13.03 11.47 3.03
CA HIS A 45 12.09 11.85 4.09
C HIS A 45 11.65 10.65 4.91
N HIS A 46 11.58 10.84 6.23
CA HIS A 46 11.42 9.75 7.18
C HIS A 46 10.24 10.00 8.11
N TYR A 47 9.28 9.09 8.10
CA TYR A 47 8.05 9.18 8.88
C TYR A 47 7.85 7.95 9.75
N ALA A 48 7.09 8.14 10.82
CA ALA A 48 6.55 7.06 11.64
C ALA A 48 5.04 7.28 11.78
N GLN A 49 4.27 6.21 11.56
CA GLN A 49 2.82 6.22 11.66
C GLN A 49 2.33 5.15 12.63
N GLU A 50 1.52 5.56 13.60
CA GLU A 50 0.76 4.63 14.43
C GLU A 50 -0.68 4.53 13.92
N ILE A 51 -1.12 3.31 13.61
CA ILE A 51 -2.50 3.00 13.23
C ILE A 51 -3.19 2.39 14.46
N SER A 52 -3.87 3.25 15.21
CA SER A 52 -4.63 2.92 16.43
C SER A 52 -5.97 3.65 16.45
N ARG A 53 -6.72 3.61 17.55
CA ARG A 53 -7.91 4.45 17.74
C ARG A 53 -7.62 5.94 17.63
N ASN A 54 -6.41 6.35 17.97
CA ASN A 54 -5.93 7.73 17.85
C ASN A 54 -4.74 7.75 16.89
N PRO A 55 -4.99 7.63 15.57
CA PRO A 55 -3.92 7.52 14.60
C PRO A 55 -3.04 8.76 14.66
N SER A 56 -1.73 8.55 14.50
CA SER A 56 -0.77 9.64 14.46
C SER A 56 0.27 9.38 13.39
N THR A 57 0.63 10.42 12.66
CA THR A 57 1.74 10.39 11.71
C THR A 57 2.66 11.54 12.06
N GLN A 58 3.92 11.22 12.28
CA GLN A 58 4.94 12.20 12.63
C GLN A 58 6.23 11.92 11.87
N ARG A 59 7.03 12.97 11.72
CA ARG A 59 8.37 12.83 11.15
C ARG A 59 9.27 12.13 12.18
N SER A 60 9.93 11.04 11.80
CA SER A 60 10.78 10.25 12.70
C SER A 60 12.18 10.83 12.86
N ARG A 61 12.73 11.41 11.79
CA ARG A 61 14.02 12.13 11.79
C ARG A 61 14.02 13.29 10.79
N PRO A 62 14.90 14.29 10.93
CA PRO A 62 15.03 15.38 9.96
C PRO A 62 15.27 14.82 8.55
N PRO A 63 14.75 15.48 7.50
CA PRO A 63 15.05 15.10 6.13
C PRO A 63 16.53 15.35 5.82
N ASP A 64 17.08 14.52 4.96
CA ASP A 64 18.45 14.58 4.48
C ASP A 64 18.49 14.34 2.97
N GLY A 65 19.66 14.50 2.37
CA GLY A 65 19.86 14.30 0.96
C GLY A 65 21.32 14.10 0.61
N GLU A 66 21.54 13.57 -0.59
CA GLU A 66 22.85 13.22 -1.10
C GLU A 66 23.00 13.69 -2.55
N VAL A 67 24.16 14.26 -2.86
CA VAL A 67 24.63 14.54 -4.22
C VAL A 67 25.78 13.58 -4.50
N GLU A 68 25.67 12.77 -5.53
CA GLU A 68 26.73 11.87 -5.99
C GLU A 68 27.12 12.22 -7.43
N ILE A 69 28.42 12.37 -7.68
CA ILE A 69 29.00 12.61 -9.01
C ILE A 69 30.06 11.55 -9.28
N VAL A 70 29.91 10.81 -10.38
CA VAL A 70 30.83 9.74 -10.79
C VAL A 70 31.47 10.11 -12.11
N VAL A 71 32.81 10.12 -12.14
CA VAL A 71 33.62 10.42 -13.33
C VAL A 71 34.64 9.29 -13.53
N PRO A 72 34.39 8.36 -14.47
CA PRO A 72 35.36 7.31 -14.78
C PRO A 72 36.51 7.84 -15.63
N TYR A 73 37.71 7.34 -15.38
CA TYR A 73 38.94 7.63 -16.13
C TYR A 73 39.10 6.63 -17.28
N ASP A 74 38.19 6.71 -18.26
CA ASP A 74 37.97 5.68 -19.28
C ASP A 74 38.74 5.89 -20.59
N GLY A 75 39.24 7.09 -20.85
CA GLY A 75 39.94 7.42 -22.08
C GLY A 75 39.04 7.53 -23.32
N ASP A 76 37.74 7.34 -23.18
CA ASP A 76 36.83 7.16 -24.32
C ASP A 76 35.63 8.10 -24.25
N LYS A 77 34.68 7.83 -23.35
CA LYS A 77 33.37 8.49 -23.35
C LYS A 77 33.28 9.63 -22.33
N PHE A 78 33.82 9.44 -21.14
CA PHE A 78 33.62 10.37 -20.02
C PHE A 78 34.88 11.21 -19.76
N PHE A 79 36.02 10.56 -19.61
CA PHE A 79 37.32 11.20 -19.51
C PHE A 79 38.13 10.87 -20.76
N THR A 80 37.80 11.56 -21.85
CA THR A 80 38.33 11.26 -23.19
C THR A 80 39.84 11.48 -23.30
N ARG A 81 40.49 10.89 -24.32
CA ARG A 81 41.89 11.25 -24.67
C ARG A 81 42.09 12.74 -24.91
N GLN A 82 41.06 13.44 -25.38
CA GLN A 82 41.12 14.89 -25.55
C GLN A 82 41.14 15.61 -24.20
N ALA A 83 40.40 15.12 -23.20
CA ALA A 83 40.49 15.61 -21.83
C ALA A 83 41.89 15.37 -21.23
N CYS A 84 42.51 14.21 -21.51
CA CYS A 84 43.88 13.91 -21.11
C CYS A 84 44.87 14.90 -21.73
N ALA A 85 44.77 15.16 -23.04
CA ALA A 85 45.62 16.13 -23.72
C ALA A 85 45.43 17.57 -23.21
N ASP A 86 44.22 17.92 -22.73
CA ASP A 86 43.97 19.21 -22.09
C ASP A 86 44.67 19.29 -20.73
N VAL A 87 44.65 18.22 -19.94
CA VAL A 87 45.39 18.11 -18.67
C VAL A 87 46.90 18.16 -18.90
N GLU A 88 47.43 17.40 -19.86
CA GLU A 88 48.86 17.40 -20.21
C GLU A 88 49.34 18.81 -20.53
N ARG A 89 48.65 19.50 -21.43
CA ARG A 89 48.96 20.89 -21.79
C ARG A 89 48.87 21.82 -20.57
N GLY A 90 47.84 21.64 -19.75
CA GLY A 90 47.68 22.44 -18.53
C GLY A 90 48.81 22.21 -17.52
N LEU A 91 49.32 20.98 -17.39
CA LEU A 91 50.43 20.66 -16.50
C LEU A 91 51.77 21.21 -17.00
N GLU A 92 52.00 21.23 -18.32
CA GLU A 92 53.18 21.87 -18.92
C GLU A 92 53.27 23.36 -18.54
N ASP A 93 52.13 24.04 -18.46
CA ASP A 93 52.04 25.46 -18.08
C ASP A 93 52.24 25.71 -16.56
N HIS A 94 52.04 24.70 -15.71
CA HIS A 94 52.15 24.80 -14.24
C HIS A 94 53.51 24.36 -13.68
N GLY A 95 54.39 23.78 -14.51
CA GLY A 95 55.74 23.35 -14.13
C GLY A 95 55.79 22.03 -13.33
N ASP A 96 56.99 21.49 -13.15
CA ASP A 96 57.26 20.18 -12.51
C ASP A 96 57.05 20.16 -10.97
N GLY A 97 56.25 21.08 -10.44
CA GLY A 97 55.89 21.09 -9.02
C GLY A 97 55.24 19.77 -8.60
N ASN A 98 55.48 19.35 -7.35
CA ASN A 98 54.84 18.17 -6.76
C ASN A 98 53.42 18.50 -6.25
N ASP A 99 52.80 19.53 -6.83
CA ASP A 99 51.55 20.10 -6.37
C ASP A 99 50.36 19.26 -6.85
N GLU A 100 49.36 19.17 -5.98
CA GLU A 100 48.11 18.48 -6.29
C GLU A 100 47.32 19.32 -7.29
N VAL A 101 47.08 18.75 -8.48
CA VAL A 101 46.37 19.42 -9.56
C VAL A 101 45.02 18.74 -9.76
N SER A 102 43.97 19.56 -9.78
CA SER A 102 42.61 19.14 -10.12
C SER A 102 42.18 19.76 -11.45
N ALA A 103 41.39 19.01 -12.22
CA ALA A 103 40.78 19.49 -13.46
C ALA A 103 39.33 19.95 -13.20
N LEU A 104 38.98 21.14 -13.70
CA LEU A 104 37.60 21.59 -13.84
C LEU A 104 37.00 20.93 -15.07
N ILE A 105 35.93 20.17 -14.87
CA ILE A 105 35.23 19.49 -15.98
C ILE A 105 33.85 20.08 -16.26
N GLY A 106 33.33 20.90 -15.36
CA GLY A 106 32.02 21.53 -15.51
C GLY A 106 31.48 22.11 -14.21
N HIS A 107 30.20 22.44 -14.22
CA HIS A 107 29.50 23.02 -13.08
C HIS A 107 28.11 22.40 -12.91
N LEU A 108 27.68 22.23 -11.67
CA LEU A 108 26.29 21.98 -11.34
C LEU A 108 25.61 23.30 -10.98
N ALA A 109 24.62 23.70 -11.76
CA ALA A 109 23.82 24.88 -11.51
C ALA A 109 22.55 24.49 -10.74
N PHE A 110 22.41 24.99 -9.52
CA PHE A 110 21.29 24.75 -8.63
C PHE A 110 20.30 25.91 -8.67
N ALA A 111 19.01 25.59 -8.69
CA ALA A 111 17.91 26.53 -8.52
C ALA A 111 16.99 26.03 -7.38
N GLY A 112 16.38 26.96 -6.64
CA GLY A 112 15.48 26.59 -5.53
C GLY A 112 16.18 26.03 -4.28
N TYR A 113 17.52 26.01 -4.25
CA TYR A 113 18.34 25.45 -3.16
C TYR A 113 18.19 26.20 -1.82
N HIS A 114 17.55 27.37 -1.80
CA HIS A 114 17.21 28.09 -0.56
C HIS A 114 16.22 27.34 0.34
N GLN A 115 15.60 26.26 -0.16
CA GLN A 115 14.78 25.33 0.62
C GLN A 115 15.60 24.20 1.25
N THR A 116 16.93 24.23 1.10
CA THR A 116 17.88 23.29 1.70
C THR A 116 19.04 24.07 2.33
N ASP A 117 20.01 23.37 2.92
CA ASP A 117 21.28 23.94 3.40
C ASP A 117 22.41 23.94 2.36
N LEU A 118 22.13 23.54 1.12
CA LEU A 118 23.11 23.46 0.03
C LEU A 118 23.86 24.79 -0.19
N GLY A 119 23.20 25.93 0.02
CA GLY A 119 23.80 27.26 -0.09
C GLY A 119 25.04 27.42 0.79
N HIS A 120 24.93 27.02 2.05
CA HIS A 120 26.02 27.06 3.01
C HIS A 120 26.99 25.89 2.81
N THR A 121 26.48 24.67 2.64
CA THR A 121 27.31 23.45 2.57
C THR A 121 28.24 23.43 1.36
N LEU A 122 27.78 23.97 0.23
CA LEU A 122 28.51 23.97 -1.03
C LEU A 122 29.00 25.38 -1.46
N GLY A 123 28.79 26.40 -0.63
CA GLY A 123 29.12 27.78 -0.97
C GLY A 123 28.39 28.31 -2.21
N LEU A 124 27.15 27.86 -2.44
CA LEU A 124 26.39 28.26 -3.64
C LEU A 124 25.99 29.73 -3.59
N ASP A 125 25.83 30.31 -2.40
CA ASP A 125 25.46 31.72 -2.25
C ASP A 125 26.56 32.66 -2.75
N ASP A 126 27.82 32.26 -2.58
CA ASP A 126 28.98 33.00 -3.08
C ASP A 126 29.24 32.76 -4.57
N ASN A 127 28.76 31.62 -5.10
CA ASN A 127 28.98 31.17 -6.48
C ASN A 127 27.72 31.27 -7.37
N TYR A 128 26.77 32.14 -7.03
CA TYR A 128 25.53 32.38 -7.80
C TYR A 128 24.73 31.10 -8.13
N GLY A 129 24.69 30.14 -7.21
CA GLY A 129 24.00 28.87 -7.40
C GLY A 129 24.82 27.79 -8.12
N SER A 130 26.10 28.02 -8.39
CA SER A 130 26.95 27.10 -9.16
C SER A 130 27.94 26.34 -8.27
N LEU A 131 28.07 25.03 -8.48
CA LEU A 131 29.10 24.19 -7.87
C LEU A 131 30.08 23.72 -8.96
N PRO A 132 31.36 24.13 -8.93
CA PRO A 132 32.35 23.60 -9.84
C PRO A 132 32.64 22.11 -9.56
N VAL A 133 32.73 21.32 -10.61
CA VAL A 133 33.04 19.89 -10.54
C VAL A 133 34.52 19.70 -10.79
N TRP A 134 35.26 19.46 -9.70
CA TRP A 134 36.69 19.24 -9.70
C TRP A 134 37.01 17.75 -9.61
N ILE A 135 37.87 17.26 -10.49
CA ILE A 135 38.41 15.90 -10.38
C ILE A 135 39.93 15.92 -10.23
N PRO A 136 40.51 15.04 -9.39
CA PRO A 136 41.96 14.96 -9.24
C PRO A 136 42.59 14.39 -10.52
N VAL A 137 43.68 15.00 -10.99
CA VAL A 137 44.42 14.52 -12.18
C VAL A 137 45.91 14.30 -11.89
N LYS A 138 46.44 14.90 -10.84
CA LYS A 138 47.79 14.66 -10.31
C LYS A 138 47.78 14.79 -8.78
N GLY A 139 48.54 13.94 -8.09
CA GLY A 139 48.69 13.98 -6.63
C GLY A 139 47.68 13.10 -5.89
N ALA A 140 47.39 13.44 -4.63
CA ALA A 140 46.54 12.59 -3.79
C ALA A 140 45.12 12.46 -4.38
N GLY A 141 44.72 11.21 -4.64
CA GLY A 141 43.42 10.90 -5.20
C GLY A 141 43.34 10.89 -6.73
N SER A 142 44.44 11.13 -7.46
CA SER A 142 44.47 10.79 -8.89
C SER A 142 44.65 9.28 -9.09
N PRO A 143 44.30 8.74 -10.27
CA PRO A 143 44.59 7.35 -10.63
C PRO A 143 46.08 6.98 -10.50
N GLY A 144 46.96 7.96 -10.74
CA GLY A 144 48.41 7.85 -10.72
C GLY A 144 49.00 8.75 -11.79
N ASP A 145 49.79 8.17 -12.71
CA ASP A 145 50.37 8.85 -13.86
C ASP A 145 49.31 9.24 -14.91
N LEU A 146 49.67 10.13 -15.83
CA LEU A 146 48.80 10.60 -16.92
C LEU A 146 48.27 9.45 -17.79
N ASP A 147 49.07 8.39 -17.98
CA ASP A 147 48.66 7.19 -18.70
C ASP A 147 47.51 6.44 -18.00
N GLU A 148 47.37 6.61 -16.69
CA GLU A 148 46.31 5.96 -15.91
C GLU A 148 44.98 6.73 -15.94
N LEU A 149 44.99 8.00 -16.39
CA LEU A 149 43.77 8.81 -16.57
C LEU A 149 42.88 8.31 -17.73
N HIS A 150 43.42 7.48 -18.61
CA HIS A 150 42.70 6.93 -19.77
C HIS A 150 42.74 5.40 -19.84
N ALA A 151 43.16 4.74 -18.76
CA ALA A 151 43.38 3.30 -18.73
C ALA A 151 42.12 2.48 -18.40
N ASP A 152 41.00 3.13 -18.09
CA ASP A 152 39.72 2.51 -17.66
C ASP A 152 39.90 1.56 -16.46
N ARG A 153 40.59 2.05 -15.42
CA ARG A 153 40.87 1.28 -14.18
C ARG A 153 40.35 1.92 -12.89
N SER A 154 39.99 3.20 -12.98
CA SER A 154 39.68 4.04 -11.84
C SER A 154 38.49 4.95 -12.15
N ALA A 155 37.77 5.36 -11.11
CA ALA A 155 36.75 6.40 -11.19
C ALA A 155 36.86 7.33 -9.98
N CYS A 156 36.63 8.63 -10.23
CA CYS A 156 36.45 9.63 -9.20
C CYS A 156 34.97 9.62 -8.76
N VAL A 157 34.74 9.50 -7.44
CA VAL A 157 33.41 9.61 -6.84
C VAL A 157 33.41 10.75 -5.84
N ILE A 158 32.52 11.72 -6.07
CA ILE A 158 32.34 12.91 -5.23
C ILE A 158 30.96 12.81 -4.58
N GLU A 159 30.92 12.89 -3.25
CA GLU A 159 29.70 12.78 -2.46
C GLU A 159 29.53 14.02 -1.56
N TYR A 160 28.34 14.61 -1.57
CA TYR A 160 27.95 15.68 -0.66
C TYR A 160 26.64 15.34 0.04
N GLY A 161 26.63 15.38 1.36
CA GLY A 161 25.39 15.34 2.14
C GLY A 161 24.79 16.73 2.27
N TYR A 162 23.47 16.84 2.20
CA TYR A 162 22.72 18.08 2.44
C TYR A 162 21.44 17.81 3.23
N ARG A 163 20.77 18.88 3.68
CA ARG A 163 19.53 18.81 4.46
C ARG A 163 18.47 19.75 3.89
N PRO A 164 17.32 19.23 3.46
CA PRO A 164 16.14 20.02 3.21
C PRO A 164 15.64 20.74 4.48
N LYS A 165 15.03 21.90 4.33
CA LYS A 165 14.38 22.60 5.44
C LYS A 165 13.20 21.78 5.95
N GLN A 166 13.08 21.69 7.26
CA GLN A 166 12.02 20.92 7.91
C GLN A 166 10.61 21.40 7.55
N ASP A 167 10.45 22.70 7.33
CA ASP A 167 9.17 23.33 6.99
C ASP A 167 8.95 23.46 5.47
N ALA A 168 9.85 22.92 4.64
CA ALA A 168 9.72 22.96 3.18
C ALA A 168 8.46 22.20 2.70
N LEU A 169 8.09 21.15 3.44
CA LEU A 169 6.88 20.36 3.24
C LEU A 169 5.77 20.85 4.17
N LYS A 170 4.73 21.45 3.58
CA LYS A 170 3.52 21.88 4.32
C LYS A 170 2.52 20.75 4.56
N VAL A 171 2.74 19.59 3.96
CA VAL A 171 1.84 18.43 3.96
C VAL A 171 2.64 17.20 4.32
N VAL A 172 2.04 16.28 5.07
CA VAL A 172 2.63 14.96 5.34
C VAL A 172 2.57 14.14 4.04
N PRO A 173 3.72 13.72 3.50
CA PRO A 173 3.79 13.17 2.16
C PRO A 173 3.32 11.72 2.09
N VAL A 174 3.22 10.98 3.20
CA VAL A 174 2.85 9.57 3.20
C VAL A 174 1.75 9.29 4.22
N GLU A 175 0.78 8.48 3.81
CA GLU A 175 -0.26 7.92 4.65
C GLU A 175 -0.40 6.44 4.30
N VAL A 176 -0.21 5.56 5.30
CA VAL A 176 -0.42 4.12 5.16
C VAL A 176 -1.70 3.74 5.89
N GLN A 177 -2.59 3.05 5.21
CA GLN A 177 -3.84 2.53 5.78
C GLN A 177 -3.72 1.01 5.82
N ILE A 178 -4.05 0.42 6.97
CA ILE A 178 -4.06 -1.03 7.18
C ILE A 178 -5.33 -1.39 7.93
N ASP A 179 -6.15 -2.23 7.30
CA ASP A 179 -7.40 -2.72 7.86
C ASP A 179 -7.37 -4.25 7.98
N LEU A 180 -7.94 -4.77 9.08
CA LEU A 180 -8.16 -6.19 9.28
C LEU A 180 -9.62 -6.52 9.03
N VAL A 181 -9.86 -7.38 8.05
CA VAL A 181 -11.19 -7.68 7.52
C VAL A 181 -11.40 -9.18 7.49
N ASP A 182 -12.62 -9.63 7.77
CA ASP A 182 -12.98 -11.00 7.44
C ASP A 182 -13.30 -11.11 5.95
N PRO A 183 -12.88 -12.20 5.28
CA PRO A 183 -13.30 -12.48 3.91
C PRO A 183 -14.82 -12.39 3.75
N ASP A 184 -15.55 -12.91 4.75
CA ASP A 184 -17.00 -12.92 4.82
C ASP A 184 -17.59 -11.51 5.02
N THR A 185 -16.81 -10.56 5.57
CA THR A 185 -17.22 -9.16 5.75
C THR A 185 -17.24 -8.40 4.44
N LEU A 186 -16.33 -8.64 3.49
CA LEU A 186 -16.36 -7.94 2.19
C LEU A 186 -17.49 -8.42 1.29
N VAL A 187 -17.71 -9.75 1.25
CA VAL A 187 -18.88 -10.33 0.58
C VAL A 187 -20.16 -9.89 1.28
N GLY A 188 -20.18 -9.93 2.62
CA GLY A 188 -21.31 -9.52 3.42
C GLY A 188 -21.67 -8.04 3.28
N LEU A 189 -20.69 -7.13 3.25
CA LEU A 189 -20.89 -5.69 3.05
C LEU A 189 -21.33 -5.37 1.62
N ASP A 190 -20.76 -5.99 0.59
CA ASP A 190 -21.24 -5.83 -0.80
C ASP A 190 -22.69 -6.34 -0.91
N LEU A 191 -23.02 -7.46 -0.25
CA LEU A 191 -24.39 -7.96 -0.19
C LEU A 191 -25.31 -7.02 0.61
N LEU A 192 -24.86 -6.38 1.68
CA LEU A 192 -25.66 -5.43 2.44
C LEU A 192 -25.85 -4.12 1.68
N ASP A 193 -24.83 -3.62 1.00
CA ASP A 193 -24.86 -2.39 0.22
C ASP A 193 -25.72 -2.54 -1.05
N GLN A 194 -25.51 -3.60 -1.82
CA GLN A 194 -26.40 -3.95 -2.94
C GLN A 194 -27.83 -4.15 -2.47
N ALA A 195 -28.03 -4.66 -1.26
CA ALA A 195 -29.36 -4.82 -0.69
C ALA A 195 -29.98 -3.47 -0.32
N GLN A 196 -29.28 -2.58 0.37
CA GLN A 196 -29.78 -1.24 0.68
C GLN A 196 -30.15 -0.46 -0.59
N HIS A 197 -29.42 -0.68 -1.69
CA HIS A 197 -29.67 -0.06 -2.99
C HIS A 197 -30.64 -0.85 -3.90
N GLY A 198 -31.26 -1.93 -3.42
CA GLY A 198 -32.22 -2.74 -4.16
C GLY A 198 -31.65 -3.51 -5.36
N ARG A 199 -30.33 -3.67 -5.44
CA ARG A 199 -29.59 -4.32 -6.54
C ARG A 199 -29.21 -5.77 -6.27
N LEU A 200 -29.48 -6.26 -5.06
CA LEU A 200 -29.06 -7.59 -4.65
C LEU A 200 -29.88 -8.71 -5.30
N GLU A 201 -29.21 -9.69 -5.89
CA GLU A 201 -29.79 -11.01 -6.17
C GLU A 201 -29.92 -11.82 -4.86
N PRO A 202 -31.14 -12.05 -4.35
CA PRO A 202 -31.39 -12.66 -3.03
C PRO A 202 -30.80 -14.07 -2.87
N GLU A 203 -30.66 -14.78 -3.99
CA GLU A 203 -30.09 -16.14 -4.06
C GLU A 203 -28.61 -16.18 -3.65
N ARG A 204 -27.90 -15.04 -3.68
CA ARG A 204 -26.51 -14.95 -3.20
C ARG A 204 -26.39 -15.07 -1.68
N ILE A 205 -27.41 -14.66 -0.91
CA ILE A 205 -27.42 -14.82 0.55
C ILE A 205 -27.55 -16.31 0.91
N ALA A 206 -28.33 -17.09 0.15
CA ALA A 206 -28.50 -18.52 0.38
C ALA A 206 -27.26 -19.35 0.05
N GLN A 207 -26.32 -18.80 -0.74
CA GLN A 207 -25.08 -19.45 -1.15
C GLN A 207 -23.89 -19.10 -0.25
N HIS A 208 -24.06 -18.24 0.75
CA HIS A 208 -22.97 -17.81 1.62
C HIS A 208 -22.47 -18.99 2.48
N PRO A 209 -21.18 -19.37 2.39
CA PRO A 209 -20.62 -20.40 3.24
C PRO A 209 -20.50 -19.92 4.70
N ASN A 210 -20.42 -20.87 5.64
CA ASN A 210 -20.13 -20.57 7.04
C ASN A 210 -18.79 -19.85 7.20
N PHE A 211 -18.66 -19.09 8.30
CA PHE A 211 -17.47 -18.31 8.67
C PHE A 211 -16.16 -19.07 8.39
N GLN A 212 -15.30 -18.51 7.54
CA GLN A 212 -13.99 -19.09 7.29
C GLN A 212 -12.99 -18.61 8.35
N PRO A 213 -12.12 -19.48 8.88
CA PRO A 213 -11.16 -19.11 9.93
C PRO A 213 -9.96 -18.31 9.39
N CYS A 214 -10.15 -17.53 8.31
CA CYS A 214 -9.10 -16.73 7.69
C CYS A 214 -9.36 -15.23 7.85
N LEU A 215 -8.30 -14.45 7.74
CA LEU A 215 -8.29 -13.01 7.92
C LEU A 215 -7.64 -12.35 6.71
N TRP A 216 -8.16 -11.21 6.27
CA TRP A 216 -7.54 -10.38 5.27
C TRP A 216 -6.94 -9.15 5.92
N LEU A 217 -5.67 -8.89 5.62
CA LEU A 217 -5.01 -7.63 5.92
C LEU A 217 -4.98 -6.81 4.63
N VAL A 218 -5.78 -5.75 4.60
CA VAL A 218 -5.88 -4.85 3.45
C VAL A 218 -4.98 -3.66 3.71
N MET A 219 -4.00 -3.43 2.85
CA MET A 219 -3.09 -2.29 2.92
C MET A 219 -3.29 -1.36 1.74
N LYS A 220 -3.27 -0.05 1.99
CA LYS A 220 -3.27 0.99 0.97
C LYS A 220 -2.26 2.08 1.35
N VAL A 221 -1.51 2.55 0.37
CA VAL A 221 -0.53 3.60 0.57
C VAL A 221 -0.90 4.80 -0.28
N ARG A 222 -0.94 5.97 0.35
CA ARG A 222 -1.16 7.26 -0.28
C ARG A 222 0.10 8.11 -0.17
N LEU A 223 0.46 8.74 -1.28
CA LEU A 223 1.56 9.67 -1.40
C LEU A 223 1.04 11.05 -1.81
N ASN A 224 1.37 12.08 -1.04
CA ASN A 224 1.05 13.48 -1.30
C ASN A 224 2.32 14.25 -1.65
N ILE A 225 2.42 14.72 -2.90
CA ILE A 225 3.58 15.47 -3.39
C ILE A 225 3.20 16.94 -3.56
N PRO A 226 3.99 17.90 -3.05
CA PRO A 226 3.77 19.31 -3.33
C PRO A 226 3.87 19.60 -4.84
N ARG A 227 2.89 20.32 -5.39
CA ARG A 227 2.88 20.70 -6.81
C ARG A 227 3.92 21.79 -7.06
N ARG A 228 5.13 21.39 -7.46
CA ARG A 228 6.25 22.31 -7.78
C ARG A 228 6.81 22.07 -9.17
N GLY A 229 6.22 22.73 -10.18
CA GLY A 229 6.65 22.60 -11.57
C GLY A 229 5.89 21.52 -12.33
N ARG A 230 6.61 20.76 -13.16
CA ARG A 230 6.02 19.73 -14.04
C ARG A 230 5.91 18.41 -13.27
N THR A 231 4.77 18.22 -12.61
CA THR A 231 4.44 17.00 -11.84
C THR A 231 3.62 15.97 -12.64
N ASP A 232 3.32 16.27 -13.90
CA ASP A 232 2.39 15.47 -14.70
C ASP A 232 3.00 14.15 -15.21
N ASP A 233 4.33 14.06 -15.28
CA ASP A 233 5.07 12.90 -15.78
C ASP A 233 5.67 12.05 -14.65
N ILE A 234 5.31 12.30 -13.38
CA ILE A 234 5.84 11.57 -12.22
C ILE A 234 5.10 10.24 -12.07
N GLN A 235 5.86 9.16 -11.91
CA GLN A 235 5.36 7.81 -11.62
C GLN A 235 6.01 7.29 -10.35
N PRO A 236 5.42 7.57 -9.17
CA PRO A 236 5.91 7.03 -7.91
C PRO A 236 5.73 5.51 -7.86
N VAL A 237 6.69 4.83 -7.26
CA VAL A 237 6.65 3.38 -7.05
C VAL A 237 6.93 3.11 -5.59
N ILE A 238 6.13 2.23 -5.00
CA ILE A 238 6.46 1.64 -3.70
C ILE A 238 7.53 0.59 -3.99
N GLU A 239 8.78 0.95 -3.72
CA GLU A 239 9.93 0.08 -3.96
C GLU A 239 9.84 -1.18 -3.10
N ARG A 240 9.44 -1.00 -1.82
CA ARG A 240 9.37 -2.10 -0.86
C ARG A 240 8.34 -1.84 0.22
N ILE A 241 7.57 -2.87 0.53
CA ILE A 241 6.84 -3.00 1.78
C ILE A 241 7.41 -4.21 2.51
N ALA A 242 7.73 -4.03 3.79
CA ALA A 242 8.18 -5.10 4.67
C ALA A 242 7.29 -5.14 5.91
N LEU A 243 6.66 -6.27 6.17
CA LEU A 243 5.77 -6.50 7.31
C LEU A 243 6.47 -7.47 8.26
N ASP A 244 6.71 -7.05 9.50
CA ASP A 244 7.25 -7.94 10.53
C ASP A 244 6.24 -9.06 10.78
N TRP A 245 6.69 -10.31 10.68
CA TRP A 245 5.81 -11.46 10.72
C TRP A 245 6.18 -12.40 11.86
N PRO A 246 5.25 -12.66 12.81
CA PRO A 246 5.59 -13.26 14.09
C PRO A 246 6.03 -14.73 14.01
N THR A 247 5.82 -15.41 12.88
CA THR A 247 6.07 -16.86 12.75
C THR A 247 6.56 -17.27 11.37
N ILE A 248 7.12 -18.48 11.28
CA ILE A 248 7.44 -19.13 10.01
C ILE A 248 6.16 -19.86 9.55
N THR A 249 5.12 -19.11 9.20
CA THR A 249 3.95 -19.70 8.51
C THR A 249 4.41 -20.27 7.17
N SER A 250 3.78 -21.35 6.70
CA SER A 250 4.01 -21.81 5.33
C SER A 250 3.70 -20.66 4.37
N LEU A 251 4.67 -20.25 3.56
CA LEU A 251 4.49 -19.21 2.55
C LEU A 251 3.41 -19.57 1.52
N GLU A 252 3.09 -20.86 1.40
CA GLU A 252 2.00 -21.36 0.58
C GLU A 252 0.61 -20.88 1.05
N ALA A 253 0.49 -20.38 2.29
CA ALA A 253 -0.76 -19.87 2.87
C ALA A 253 -0.90 -18.33 2.82
N LEU A 254 0.06 -17.64 2.19
CA LEU A 254 0.10 -16.18 2.10
C LEU A 254 0.06 -15.75 0.63
N HIS A 255 -1.05 -15.14 0.23
CA HIS A 255 -1.21 -14.56 -1.10
C HIS A 255 -1.48 -13.07 -0.99
N ILE A 256 -0.81 -12.28 -1.83
CA ILE A 256 -1.12 -10.86 -2.02
C ILE A 256 -1.77 -10.68 -3.37
N THR A 257 -2.96 -10.08 -3.37
CA THR A 257 -3.66 -9.68 -4.60
C THR A 257 -3.72 -8.15 -4.67
N ARG A 258 -3.49 -7.59 -5.87
CA ARG A 258 -3.73 -6.16 -6.16
C ARG A 258 -5.19 -5.95 -6.58
N GLY A 259 -5.89 -5.02 -5.94
CA GLY A 259 -7.25 -4.63 -6.30
C GLY A 259 -8.31 -5.74 -6.12
N SER A 260 -9.52 -5.50 -6.61
CA SER A 260 -10.70 -6.36 -6.43
C SER A 260 -10.89 -7.44 -7.51
N GLY A 261 -9.86 -7.70 -8.33
CA GLY A 261 -9.89 -8.68 -9.43
C GLY A 261 -9.80 -10.14 -8.97
N LYS A 262 -9.83 -11.08 -9.94
CA LYS A 262 -9.62 -12.50 -9.64
C LYS A 262 -8.20 -12.72 -9.09
N PRO A 263 -8.02 -13.54 -8.04
CA PRO A 263 -6.72 -13.71 -7.37
C PRO A 263 -5.57 -14.13 -8.29
N GLU A 264 -5.87 -14.89 -9.34
CA GLU A 264 -4.88 -15.44 -10.26
C GLU A 264 -4.26 -14.39 -11.20
N ASP A 265 -4.99 -13.33 -11.56
CA ASP A 265 -4.52 -12.31 -12.51
C ASP A 265 -3.75 -11.15 -11.82
N ASN A 266 -3.94 -10.98 -10.51
CA ASN A 266 -3.41 -9.85 -9.74
C ASN A 266 -2.44 -10.25 -8.63
N ALA A 267 -1.87 -11.46 -8.70
CA ALA A 267 -0.97 -11.98 -7.69
C ALA A 267 0.36 -11.21 -7.65
N VAL A 268 0.73 -10.72 -6.48
CA VAL A 268 2.05 -10.11 -6.21
C VAL A 268 2.93 -11.14 -5.52
N PRO A 269 4.16 -11.39 -5.99
CA PRO A 269 5.06 -12.31 -5.33
C PRO A 269 5.39 -11.79 -3.92
N VAL A 270 5.08 -12.60 -2.91
CA VAL A 270 5.47 -12.38 -1.52
C VAL A 270 6.80 -13.08 -1.28
N ILE A 271 7.77 -12.36 -0.75
CA ILE A 271 9.10 -12.88 -0.44
C ILE A 271 9.26 -12.85 1.07
N TYR A 272 9.61 -13.98 1.68
CA TYR A 272 10.01 -13.98 3.08
C TYR A 272 11.50 -13.72 3.20
N ASN A 273 11.86 -12.73 4.01
CA ASN A 273 13.24 -12.46 4.39
C ASN A 273 13.53 -13.11 5.75
N PRO A 274 14.28 -14.23 5.79
CA PRO A 274 14.53 -14.96 7.04
C PRO A 274 15.47 -14.23 8.00
N VAL A 275 16.25 -13.26 7.51
CA VAL A 275 17.19 -12.48 8.33
C VAL A 275 16.44 -11.43 9.14
N GLU A 276 15.52 -10.73 8.48
CA GLU A 276 14.69 -9.69 9.10
C GLU A 276 13.36 -10.23 9.67
N ARG A 277 13.01 -11.48 9.34
CA ARG A 277 11.73 -12.14 9.67
C ARG A 277 10.50 -11.40 9.12
N THR A 278 10.68 -10.75 7.97
CA THR A 278 9.67 -9.92 7.33
C THR A 278 9.07 -10.59 6.09
N LEU A 279 7.78 -10.36 5.87
CA LEU A 279 7.14 -10.57 4.57
C LEU A 279 7.34 -9.32 3.72
N GLU A 280 7.83 -9.49 2.50
CA GLU A 280 8.21 -8.40 1.63
C GLU A 280 7.54 -8.52 0.27
N TRP A 281 7.09 -7.39 -0.25
CA TRP A 281 6.66 -7.26 -1.64
C TRP A 281 7.12 -5.92 -2.20
N HIS A 282 7.33 -5.87 -3.50
CA HIS A 282 8.11 -4.83 -4.17
C HIS A 282 7.41 -4.30 -5.42
N ASP A 283 7.92 -3.19 -5.93
CA ASP A 283 7.60 -2.63 -7.26
C ASP A 283 6.09 -2.47 -7.48
N ILE A 284 5.44 -1.69 -6.62
CA ILE A 284 4.01 -1.40 -6.69
C ILE A 284 3.82 -0.02 -7.28
N GLU A 285 3.27 0.03 -8.48
CA GLU A 285 2.95 1.28 -9.15
C GLU A 285 1.84 2.04 -8.40
N MET A 286 1.99 3.37 -8.32
CA MET A 286 0.96 4.23 -7.74
C MET A 286 0.21 4.99 -8.83
N THR A 287 -1.12 5.05 -8.70
CA THR A 287 -1.98 5.75 -9.64
C THR A 287 -2.29 7.16 -9.16
N ARG A 288 -2.07 8.15 -10.03
CA ARG A 288 -2.43 9.54 -9.75
C ARG A 288 -3.93 9.68 -9.56
N GLN A 289 -4.32 10.29 -8.45
CA GLN A 289 -5.70 10.62 -8.15
C GLN A 289 -6.08 11.98 -8.75
N PRO A 290 -7.38 12.26 -8.98
CA PRO A 290 -7.85 13.58 -9.38
C PRO A 290 -7.37 14.65 -8.39
N ASP A 291 -6.88 15.77 -8.91
CA ASP A 291 -6.35 16.86 -8.08
C ASP A 291 -7.48 17.44 -7.19
N VAL A 292 -7.49 17.08 -5.91
CA VAL A 292 -8.45 17.63 -4.91
C VAL A 292 -7.99 18.99 -4.40
N HIS A 293 -6.67 19.19 -4.28
CA HIS A 293 -6.06 20.42 -3.82
C HIS A 293 -5.12 21.00 -4.88
N PRO A 294 -5.10 22.34 -5.08
CA PRO A 294 -4.31 22.97 -6.14
C PRO A 294 -2.79 22.81 -5.92
N ASP A 295 -2.36 22.71 -4.67
CA ASP A 295 -0.95 22.72 -4.27
C ASP A 295 -0.35 21.32 -4.04
N VAL A 296 -1.14 20.25 -4.19
CA VAL A 296 -0.75 18.88 -3.87
C VAL A 296 -1.22 17.93 -4.97
N VAL A 297 -0.35 17.03 -5.39
CA VAL A 297 -0.68 15.91 -6.26
C VAL A 297 -0.69 14.64 -5.40
N THR A 298 -1.81 13.92 -5.45
CA THR A 298 -1.99 12.69 -4.68
C THR A 298 -1.88 11.47 -5.58
N PHE A 299 -1.18 10.45 -5.09
CA PHE A 299 -1.05 9.14 -5.71
C PHE A 299 -1.49 8.09 -4.70
N ASP A 300 -2.30 7.13 -5.14
CA ASP A 300 -2.74 6.01 -4.31
C ASP A 300 -2.23 4.71 -4.94
N SER A 301 -1.81 3.76 -4.11
CA SER A 301 -1.64 2.37 -4.54
C SER A 301 -3.00 1.72 -4.75
N ASP A 302 -3.01 0.62 -5.51
CA ASP A 302 -4.09 -0.35 -5.40
C ASP A 302 -4.15 -0.94 -3.99
N ASP A 303 -5.32 -1.45 -3.62
CA ASP A 303 -5.48 -2.19 -2.38
C ASP A 303 -4.67 -3.49 -2.46
N MET A 304 -3.83 -3.72 -1.46
CA MET A 304 -2.99 -4.90 -1.34
C MET A 304 -3.58 -5.80 -0.27
N VAL A 305 -4.12 -6.94 -0.66
CA VAL A 305 -4.83 -7.84 0.26
C VAL A 305 -3.95 -9.03 0.58
N LEU A 306 -3.45 -9.11 1.81
CA LEU A 306 -2.74 -10.28 2.33
C LEU A 306 -3.74 -11.26 2.95
N TRP A 307 -3.79 -12.46 2.40
CA TRP A 307 -4.63 -13.56 2.90
C TRP A 307 -3.92 -14.31 4.02
N ILE A 308 -4.58 -14.50 5.15
CA ILE A 308 -4.03 -15.14 6.35
C ILE A 308 -4.96 -16.28 6.76
N GLU A 309 -4.60 -17.51 6.39
CA GLU A 309 -5.45 -18.69 6.64
C GLU A 309 -5.57 -19.06 8.12
N GLN A 310 -4.55 -18.77 8.93
CA GLN A 310 -4.49 -19.14 10.35
C GLN A 310 -4.06 -17.93 11.19
N PRO A 311 -4.97 -16.98 11.48
CA PRO A 311 -4.65 -15.75 12.21
C PRO A 311 -4.40 -15.97 13.71
N GLY A 312 -4.41 -17.22 14.20
CA GLY A 312 -4.29 -17.60 15.62
C GLY A 312 -3.15 -16.90 16.36
N GLU A 313 -2.02 -16.71 15.67
CA GLU A 313 -0.80 -16.13 16.23
C GLU A 313 -0.84 -14.59 16.26
N LEU A 314 -1.59 -13.95 15.36
CA LEU A 314 -1.80 -12.49 15.39
C LEU A 314 -2.61 -12.07 16.61
N TYR A 315 -3.53 -12.91 17.11
CA TYR A 315 -4.27 -12.62 18.34
C TYR A 315 -3.38 -12.58 19.60
N GLN A 316 -2.14 -13.08 19.51
CA GLN A 316 -1.19 -13.04 20.63
C GLN A 316 -0.23 -11.84 20.55
N GLN A 317 -0.25 -11.11 19.43
CA GLN A 317 0.61 -9.96 19.20
C GLN A 317 -0.08 -8.67 19.63
N VAL A 318 0.69 -7.75 20.22
CA VAL A 318 0.19 -6.42 20.61
C VAL A 318 0.11 -5.50 19.39
N SER A 319 1.10 -5.60 18.52
CA SER A 319 1.21 -4.76 17.32
C SER A 319 1.85 -5.53 16.17
N LEU A 320 1.62 -5.00 14.97
CA LEU A 320 2.26 -5.45 13.75
C LEU A 320 3.03 -4.26 13.16
N ASP A 321 4.33 -4.42 13.02
CA ASP A 321 5.20 -3.36 12.49
C ASP A 321 5.40 -3.57 10.98
N ALA A 322 5.35 -2.49 10.21
CA ALA A 322 5.61 -2.49 8.79
C ALA A 322 6.54 -1.36 8.39
N LYS A 323 7.23 -1.50 7.27
CA LYS A 323 8.08 -0.47 6.66
C LYS A 323 7.69 -0.30 5.22
N VAL A 324 7.41 0.93 4.83
CA VAL A 324 7.06 1.28 3.44
C VAL A 324 8.13 2.23 2.91
N ARG A 325 8.74 1.88 1.78
CA ARG A 325 9.67 2.73 1.03
C ARG A 325 9.07 3.09 -0.32
N ILE A 326 8.99 4.38 -0.59
CA ILE A 326 8.43 4.94 -1.82
C ILE A 326 9.50 5.76 -2.52
N THR A 327 9.68 5.51 -3.82
CA THR A 327 10.61 6.25 -4.66
C THR A 327 9.83 7.09 -5.67
N VAL A 328 10.16 8.38 -5.71
CA VAL A 328 9.57 9.38 -6.59
C VAL A 328 10.64 9.84 -7.57
N PRO A 329 10.71 9.24 -8.78
CA PRO A 329 11.70 9.63 -9.77
C PRO A 329 11.38 11.00 -10.37
N GLY A 330 12.43 11.72 -10.77
CA GLY A 330 12.32 12.98 -11.50
C GLY A 330 11.91 14.20 -10.66
N THR A 331 11.84 14.09 -9.33
CA THR A 331 11.44 15.21 -8.46
C THR A 331 12.16 15.19 -7.11
N LEU A 332 12.57 16.38 -6.67
CA LEU A 332 12.99 16.67 -5.29
C LEU A 332 11.88 17.43 -4.58
N MET A 333 11.39 16.90 -3.46
CA MET A 333 10.29 17.50 -2.71
C MET A 333 10.62 18.87 -2.11
N SER A 334 11.91 19.17 -1.87
CA SER A 334 12.39 20.53 -1.55
C SER A 334 12.12 21.55 -2.67
N GLY A 335 11.86 21.11 -3.90
CA GLY A 335 11.73 21.96 -5.09
C GLY A 335 13.09 22.39 -5.67
N THR A 336 14.19 21.86 -5.14
CA THR A 336 15.53 22.06 -5.69
C THR A 336 15.60 21.47 -7.10
N ARG A 337 16.26 22.19 -8.01
CA ARG A 337 16.54 21.73 -9.37
C ARG A 337 18.02 21.87 -9.63
N VAL A 338 18.57 20.95 -10.40
CA VAL A 338 19.97 20.93 -10.77
C VAL A 338 20.10 20.78 -12.29
N ARG A 339 21.11 21.42 -12.86
CA ARG A 339 21.50 21.27 -14.26
C ARG A 339 23.00 21.09 -14.34
N LEU A 340 23.44 20.22 -15.24
CA LEU A 340 24.85 20.04 -15.55
C LEU A 340 25.25 21.01 -16.67
N MET A 341 26.32 21.75 -16.42
CA MET A 341 26.98 22.63 -17.37
C MET A 341 28.38 22.07 -17.64
N ASP A 342 28.84 22.12 -18.89
CA ASP A 342 30.20 21.70 -19.23
C ASP A 342 31.26 22.71 -18.75
N ALA A 343 32.54 22.38 -18.95
CA ALA A 343 33.66 23.24 -18.58
C ALA A 343 33.63 24.63 -19.26
N THR A 344 32.87 24.79 -20.34
CA THR A 344 32.72 26.05 -21.09
C THR A 344 31.47 26.84 -20.70
N GLY A 345 30.63 26.30 -19.81
CA GLY A 345 29.40 26.94 -19.35
C GLY A 345 28.20 26.71 -20.28
N HIS A 346 28.24 25.74 -21.19
CA HIS A 346 27.06 25.32 -21.96
C HIS A 346 26.31 24.18 -21.25
N LEU A 347 25.01 24.04 -21.51
CA LEU A 347 24.22 22.93 -20.97
C LEU A 347 24.76 21.61 -21.51
N ALA A 348 25.12 20.70 -20.60
CA ALA A 348 25.46 19.34 -20.97
C ALA A 348 24.21 18.60 -21.47
N GLY A 349 24.40 17.65 -22.40
CA GLY A 349 23.30 16.88 -23.00
C GLY A 349 22.54 16.02 -22.00
N ASP A 350 23.25 15.38 -21.08
CA ASP A 350 22.67 14.51 -20.05
C ASP A 350 22.26 15.34 -18.82
N GLN A 351 21.00 15.24 -18.43
CA GLN A 351 20.48 15.88 -17.21
C GLN A 351 20.80 15.03 -15.98
N PRO A 352 21.07 15.65 -14.82
CA PRO A 352 21.21 14.91 -13.58
C PRO A 352 19.97 14.08 -13.24
N GLU A 353 20.20 12.89 -12.69
CA GLU A 353 19.17 12.05 -12.11
C GLU A 353 18.73 12.65 -10.77
N VAL A 354 17.42 12.83 -10.60
CA VAL A 354 16.86 13.37 -9.36
C VAL A 354 15.76 12.44 -8.84
N SER A 355 15.76 12.17 -7.53
CA SER A 355 14.73 11.34 -6.90
C SER A 355 14.44 11.78 -5.47
N THR A 356 13.20 11.56 -5.03
CA THR A 356 12.85 11.63 -3.61
C THR A 356 12.49 10.23 -3.11
N GLU A 357 13.05 9.85 -1.97
CA GLU A 357 12.70 8.64 -1.24
C GLU A 357 11.93 9.01 0.02
N VAL A 358 10.82 8.30 0.25
CA VAL A 358 9.99 8.46 1.45
C VAL A 358 9.92 7.11 2.16
N ASP A 359 10.50 7.07 3.35
CA ASP A 359 10.43 5.93 4.27
C ASP A 359 9.36 6.19 5.33
N CYS A 360 8.52 5.20 5.60
CA CYS A 360 7.52 5.22 6.66
C CYS A 360 7.58 3.94 7.51
N ASP A 361 7.93 4.09 8.79
CA ASP A 361 7.78 3.03 9.79
C ASP A 361 6.34 3.05 10.32
N VAL A 362 5.60 1.97 10.13
CA VAL A 362 4.19 1.86 10.49
C VAL A 362 4.04 0.88 11.64
N LYS A 363 3.24 1.25 12.64
CA LYS A 363 2.88 0.39 13.77
C LYS A 363 1.36 0.25 13.85
N LEU A 364 0.85 -0.93 13.54
CA LEU A 364 -0.57 -1.27 13.70
C LEU A 364 -0.82 -1.81 15.10
N ILE A 365 -1.67 -1.16 15.88
CA ILE A 365 -2.10 -1.68 17.18
C ILE A 365 -3.21 -2.71 16.94
N LEU A 366 -2.90 -4.00 17.17
CA LEU A 366 -3.76 -5.10 16.75
C LEU A 366 -5.06 -5.15 17.55
N ASP A 367 -5.02 -4.89 18.86
CA ASP A 367 -6.23 -4.81 19.69
C ASP A 367 -7.24 -3.80 19.13
N ASP A 368 -6.75 -2.64 18.67
CA ASP A 368 -7.58 -1.60 18.06
C ASP A 368 -8.04 -1.96 16.65
N ALA A 369 -7.20 -2.64 15.88
CA ALA A 369 -7.57 -3.14 14.55
C ALA A 369 -8.67 -4.20 14.65
N PHE A 370 -8.52 -5.19 15.55
CA PHE A 370 -9.54 -6.20 15.83
C PHE A 370 -10.80 -5.58 16.44
N ALA A 371 -10.69 -4.57 17.30
CA ALA A 371 -11.84 -3.87 17.84
C ALA A 371 -12.60 -3.04 16.80
N ARG A 372 -11.94 -2.62 15.70
CA ARG A 372 -12.58 -1.90 14.59
C ARG A 372 -13.18 -2.81 13.53
N ARG A 373 -12.86 -4.10 13.57
CA ARG A 373 -13.35 -5.10 12.62
C ARG A 373 -14.87 -5.14 12.59
N THR A 374 -15.44 -5.03 11.40
CA THR A 374 -16.86 -5.26 11.16
C THR A 374 -17.08 -6.76 11.06
N PHE A 375 -18.01 -7.28 11.86
CA PHE A 375 -18.37 -8.69 11.82
C PHE A 375 -19.68 -8.86 11.08
N VAL A 376 -19.67 -9.75 10.08
CA VAL A 376 -20.86 -10.06 9.28
C VAL A 376 -21.25 -11.54 9.42
N PRO A 377 -21.73 -11.99 10.59
CA PRO A 377 -22.12 -13.38 10.81
C PRO A 377 -23.34 -13.78 9.96
N TYR A 378 -23.32 -15.04 9.54
CA TYR A 378 -24.37 -15.69 8.78
C TYR A 378 -25.00 -16.85 9.57
N GLN A 379 -26.33 -16.96 9.53
CA GLN A 379 -27.08 -18.09 10.08
C GLN A 379 -28.16 -18.56 9.11
N HIS A 380 -28.40 -19.86 9.07
CA HIS A 380 -29.49 -20.48 8.32
C HIS A 380 -30.41 -21.25 9.28
N LEU A 381 -31.71 -20.94 9.21
CA LEU A 381 -32.78 -21.56 9.96
C LEU A 381 -33.68 -22.32 9.00
N HIS A 382 -34.04 -23.55 9.36
CA HIS A 382 -34.90 -24.39 8.56
C HIS A 382 -36.06 -24.92 9.40
N PHE A 383 -37.27 -24.69 8.91
CA PHE A 383 -38.51 -25.05 9.59
C PHE A 383 -39.37 -25.94 8.69
N ASP A 384 -39.43 -27.23 9.03
CA ASP A 384 -40.38 -28.17 8.43
C ASP A 384 -41.83 -27.89 8.86
N GLU A 385 -42.81 -28.39 8.12
CA GLU A 385 -44.24 -28.30 8.45
C GLU A 385 -44.81 -26.87 8.63
N ILE A 386 -44.05 -25.84 8.25
CA ILE A 386 -44.48 -24.44 8.27
C ILE A 386 -44.89 -24.03 6.86
N ILE A 387 -46.18 -23.74 6.70
CA ILE A 387 -46.74 -23.25 5.44
C ILE A 387 -46.22 -21.83 5.20
N PRO A 388 -45.57 -21.54 4.06
CA PRO A 388 -44.97 -20.25 3.79
C PRO A 388 -46.03 -19.24 3.33
N VAL A 389 -46.66 -18.55 4.29
CA VAL A 389 -47.65 -17.48 4.05
C VAL A 389 -47.18 -16.17 4.64
N ASP A 390 -47.71 -15.05 4.16
CA ASP A 390 -47.38 -13.70 4.66
C ASP A 390 -47.55 -13.56 6.17
N ALA A 391 -48.50 -14.29 6.77
CA ALA A 391 -48.67 -14.31 8.22
C ALA A 391 -47.41 -14.84 8.96
N ARG A 392 -46.67 -15.79 8.39
CA ARG A 392 -45.41 -16.30 8.98
C ARG A 392 -44.27 -15.31 8.83
N VAL A 393 -44.25 -14.57 7.73
CA VAL A 393 -43.28 -13.48 7.54
C VAL A 393 -43.56 -12.34 8.52
N ALA A 394 -44.84 -12.01 8.74
CA ALA A 394 -45.26 -11.06 9.75
C ALA A 394 -44.92 -11.54 11.17
N ASP A 395 -45.00 -12.85 11.47
CA ASP A 395 -44.56 -13.40 12.76
C ASP A 395 -43.05 -13.16 13.00
N ILE A 396 -42.22 -13.30 11.97
CA ILE A 396 -40.78 -13.01 12.01
C ILE A 396 -40.54 -11.50 12.19
N GLN A 397 -41.28 -10.66 11.44
CA GLN A 397 -41.21 -9.20 11.58
C GLN A 397 -41.57 -8.75 13.00
N ASN A 398 -42.66 -9.29 13.55
CA ASN A 398 -43.08 -8.98 14.91
C ASN A 398 -42.04 -9.43 15.94
N ALA A 399 -41.39 -10.59 15.74
CA ALA A 399 -40.30 -11.03 16.60
C ALA A 399 -39.09 -10.09 16.57
N LEU A 400 -38.83 -9.41 15.45
CA LEU A 400 -37.80 -8.36 15.36
C LEU A 400 -38.26 -7.05 16.03
N ILE A 401 -39.50 -6.63 15.81
CA ILE A 401 -40.09 -5.42 16.41
C ILE A 401 -40.13 -5.53 17.94
N ASP A 402 -40.52 -6.68 18.49
CA ASP A 402 -40.52 -6.96 19.94
C ASP A 402 -39.12 -6.80 20.56
N ARG A 403 -38.07 -6.84 19.74
CA ARG A 403 -36.66 -6.67 20.13
C ARG A 403 -36.12 -5.28 19.82
N GLY A 404 -37.00 -4.35 19.45
CA GLY A 404 -36.66 -2.96 19.19
C GLY A 404 -36.06 -2.69 17.82
N PHE A 405 -36.15 -3.63 16.87
CA PHE A 405 -35.78 -3.35 15.49
C PHE A 405 -36.91 -2.64 14.75
N THR A 406 -36.55 -1.69 13.90
CA THR A 406 -37.41 -1.26 12.80
C THR A 406 -37.21 -2.26 11.66
N ALA A 407 -38.26 -2.97 11.26
CA ALA A 407 -38.19 -4.03 10.27
C ALA A 407 -39.18 -3.83 9.12
N GLU A 408 -38.69 -3.93 7.89
CA GLU A 408 -39.48 -3.84 6.65
C GLU A 408 -39.24 -5.06 5.79
N TYR A 409 -40.29 -5.61 5.17
CA TYR A 409 -40.19 -6.76 4.28
C TYR A 409 -40.82 -6.52 2.92
N HIS A 410 -40.26 -7.18 1.90
CA HIS A 410 -40.70 -7.11 0.52
C HIS A 410 -40.80 -8.53 -0.07
N PRO A 411 -41.93 -8.90 -0.68
CA PRO A 411 -42.03 -10.15 -1.44
C PRO A 411 -41.15 -10.07 -2.69
N LEU A 412 -40.56 -11.19 -3.06
CA LEU A 412 -39.64 -11.33 -4.20
C LEU A 412 -40.23 -12.26 -5.26
N GLY A 413 -40.42 -11.74 -6.47
CA GLY A 413 -40.98 -12.52 -7.58
C GLY A 413 -42.51 -12.59 -7.59
N PRO A 414 -43.11 -13.49 -8.40
CA PRO A 414 -44.55 -13.69 -8.42
C PRO A 414 -45.06 -14.24 -7.07
N ALA A 415 -46.33 -13.99 -6.75
CA ALA A 415 -46.92 -14.34 -5.45
C ALA A 415 -46.74 -15.81 -5.05
N ASP A 416 -46.66 -16.71 -6.04
CA ASP A 416 -46.50 -18.16 -5.84
C ASP A 416 -45.05 -18.59 -5.55
N ALA A 417 -44.08 -17.68 -5.67
CA ALA A 417 -42.66 -18.00 -5.46
C ALA A 417 -42.30 -18.13 -3.97
N HIS A 418 -43.16 -17.67 -3.06
CA HIS A 418 -42.97 -17.74 -1.60
C HIS A 418 -41.55 -17.32 -1.17
N ARG A 419 -41.08 -16.18 -1.69
CA ARG A 419 -39.77 -15.62 -1.37
C ARG A 419 -39.95 -14.22 -0.81
N TRP A 420 -39.23 -13.90 0.25
CA TRP A 420 -39.28 -12.58 0.88
C TRP A 420 -37.90 -12.10 1.27
N LYS A 421 -37.72 -10.79 1.22
CA LYS A 421 -36.56 -10.09 1.78
C LYS A 421 -37.01 -9.23 2.94
N MET A 422 -36.21 -9.15 3.99
CA MET A 422 -36.50 -8.27 5.12
C MET A 422 -35.22 -7.59 5.59
N TYR A 423 -35.33 -6.32 5.94
CA TYR A 423 -34.27 -5.53 6.54
C TYR A 423 -34.75 -5.05 7.89
N ALA A 424 -33.89 -5.23 8.88
CA ALA A 424 -34.15 -4.79 10.23
C ALA A 424 -32.95 -4.01 10.74
N HIS A 425 -33.19 -2.87 11.38
CA HIS A 425 -32.11 -2.10 11.99
C HIS A 425 -32.49 -1.62 13.39
N ARG A 426 -31.47 -1.52 14.25
CA ARG A 426 -31.59 -1.03 15.64
C ARG A 426 -30.31 -0.31 16.04
N SER A 427 -30.42 0.78 16.79
CA SER A 427 -29.27 1.45 17.39
C SER A 427 -28.71 0.62 18.55
N GLU A 428 -27.40 0.41 18.58
CA GLU A 428 -26.68 -0.31 19.64
C GLU A 428 -25.55 0.60 20.14
N GLY A 429 -25.86 1.46 21.12
CA GLY A 429 -24.94 2.51 21.57
C GLY A 429 -24.69 3.56 20.46
N PRO A 430 -23.42 3.86 20.10
CA PRO A 430 -23.11 4.78 19.01
C PRO A 430 -23.20 4.14 17.61
N ASP A 431 -23.31 2.81 17.53
CA ASP A 431 -23.27 2.05 16.29
C ASP A 431 -24.68 1.56 15.90
N GLN A 432 -24.88 1.15 14.65
CA GLN A 432 -26.14 0.61 14.15
C GLN A 432 -26.00 -0.90 13.88
N MET A 433 -26.89 -1.69 14.48
CA MET A 433 -27.03 -3.11 14.17
C MET A 433 -27.97 -3.27 12.98
N THR A 434 -27.54 -3.99 11.96
CA THR A 434 -28.36 -4.29 10.78
C THR A 434 -28.52 -5.80 10.65
N LEU A 435 -29.74 -6.27 10.40
CA LEU A 435 -30.03 -7.66 10.06
C LEU A 435 -30.73 -7.68 8.70
N MET A 436 -30.22 -8.48 7.78
CA MET A 436 -30.86 -8.79 6.51
C MET A 436 -31.31 -10.24 6.52
N LEU A 437 -32.60 -10.46 6.25
CA LEU A 437 -33.19 -11.78 6.18
C LEU A 437 -33.64 -12.07 4.76
N TYR A 438 -33.31 -13.27 4.28
CA TYR A 438 -33.89 -13.85 3.07
C TYR A 438 -34.69 -15.08 3.45
N MET A 439 -35.94 -15.16 3.01
CA MET A 439 -36.85 -16.25 3.33
C MET A 439 -37.29 -16.94 2.05
N GLU A 440 -37.22 -18.27 2.03
CA GLU A 440 -37.70 -19.12 0.93
C GLU A 440 -38.65 -20.17 1.48
N GLY A 441 -39.83 -20.24 0.90
CA GLY A 441 -40.88 -21.17 1.26
C GLY A 441 -41.17 -22.20 0.18
N ARG A 442 -41.54 -23.41 0.58
CA ARG A 442 -42.15 -24.41 -0.31
C ARG A 442 -43.45 -24.90 0.29
N HIS A 443 -44.50 -24.95 -0.53
CA HIS A 443 -45.79 -25.50 -0.13
C HIS A 443 -45.92 -26.93 -0.64
N HIS A 444 -46.40 -27.84 0.22
CA HIS A 444 -46.59 -29.24 -0.08
C HIS A 444 -47.97 -29.71 0.37
N THR A 445 -48.73 -30.36 -0.51
CA THR A 445 -49.96 -31.07 -0.10
C THR A 445 -49.61 -32.52 0.19
N THR A 446 -49.75 -32.96 1.44
CA THR A 446 -49.47 -34.34 1.83
C THR A 446 -50.76 -35.12 1.99
N GLU A 447 -50.86 -36.29 1.35
CA GLU A 447 -52.00 -37.20 1.53
C GLU A 447 -51.66 -38.26 2.59
N ARG A 448 -52.46 -38.35 3.65
CA ARG A 448 -52.41 -39.45 4.62
C ARG A 448 -53.59 -40.37 4.41
N LEU A 449 -53.28 -41.67 4.31
CA LEU A 449 -54.25 -42.72 4.13
C LEU A 449 -54.34 -43.51 5.43
N VAL A 450 -55.40 -43.26 6.20
CA VAL A 450 -55.63 -43.96 7.48
C VAL A 450 -56.50 -45.18 7.19
N LYS A 451 -55.95 -46.37 7.45
CA LYS A 451 -56.70 -47.63 7.40
C LYS A 451 -57.36 -47.88 8.76
N LEU A 452 -58.69 -47.92 8.77
CA LEU A 452 -59.47 -48.32 9.95
C LEU A 452 -59.71 -49.84 9.96
N PRO A 453 -59.99 -50.44 11.12
CA PRO A 453 -60.44 -51.83 11.19
C PRO A 453 -61.73 -52.02 10.37
N GLY A 454 -61.75 -53.00 9.46
CA GLY A 454 -62.91 -53.31 8.61
C GLY A 454 -62.83 -52.80 7.16
N ASP A 455 -61.63 -52.73 6.57
CA ASP A 455 -61.37 -52.42 5.15
C ASP A 455 -61.82 -51.03 4.65
N ARG A 456 -62.06 -50.10 5.58
CA ARG A 456 -62.35 -48.70 5.26
C ARG A 456 -61.07 -47.87 5.32
N SER A 457 -60.69 -47.27 4.20
CA SER A 457 -59.62 -46.27 4.14
C SER A 457 -60.18 -44.87 3.99
N PHE A 458 -59.74 -43.93 4.82
CA PHE A 458 -59.96 -42.50 4.62
C PHE A 458 -58.68 -41.87 4.08
N LYS A 459 -58.81 -41.16 2.95
CA LYS A 459 -57.79 -40.22 2.48
C LYS A 459 -58.06 -38.87 3.11
N SER A 460 -57.10 -38.34 3.86
CA SER A 460 -57.09 -36.96 4.33
C SER A 460 -55.88 -36.26 3.72
N SER A 461 -56.11 -35.21 2.94
CA SER A 461 -55.07 -34.29 2.48
C SER A 461 -54.88 -33.20 3.55
N PHE A 462 -53.64 -32.93 3.92
CA PHE A 462 -53.28 -31.81 4.80
C PHE A 462 -52.19 -30.99 4.14
N GLU A 463 -52.31 -29.68 4.29
CA GLU A 463 -51.32 -28.72 3.80
C GLU A 463 -50.11 -28.73 4.74
N SER A 464 -48.94 -28.83 4.15
CA SER A 464 -47.64 -28.76 4.80
C SER A 464 -46.76 -27.79 4.02
N GLY A 465 -45.65 -27.38 4.61
CA GLY A 465 -44.70 -26.55 3.92
C GLY A 465 -43.33 -26.60 4.59
N GLU A 466 -42.37 -26.02 3.90
CA GLU A 466 -41.01 -25.80 4.38
C GLU A 466 -40.76 -24.30 4.34
N LEU A 467 -40.17 -23.75 5.40
CA LEU A 467 -39.71 -22.36 5.41
C LEU A 467 -38.23 -22.34 5.79
N LYS A 468 -37.41 -21.78 4.91
CA LYS A 468 -35.99 -21.48 5.15
C LYS A 468 -35.83 -20.00 5.40
N VAL A 469 -35.05 -19.64 6.41
CA VAL A 469 -34.72 -18.26 6.76
C VAL A 469 -33.20 -18.15 6.84
N TYR A 470 -32.62 -17.33 5.99
CA TYR A 470 -31.21 -17.00 5.97
C TYR A 470 -31.06 -15.61 6.59
N VAL A 471 -30.16 -15.47 7.57
CA VAL A 471 -29.96 -14.23 8.34
C VAL A 471 -28.50 -13.83 8.22
N LEU A 472 -28.29 -12.60 7.72
CA LEU A 472 -26.99 -11.94 7.71
C LEU A 472 -27.07 -10.77 8.69
N GLY A 473 -26.17 -10.71 9.66
CA GLY A 473 -26.09 -9.61 10.59
C GLY A 473 -24.87 -8.73 10.34
N GLU A 474 -24.95 -7.46 10.66
CA GLU A 474 -23.82 -6.51 10.65
C GLU A 474 -23.83 -5.73 11.96
N LEU A 475 -22.67 -5.70 12.62
CA LEU A 475 -22.44 -4.81 13.74
C LEU A 475 -20.94 -4.48 13.81
N PRO A 476 -20.58 -3.19 13.79
CA PRO A 476 -19.22 -2.76 14.08
C PRO A 476 -18.80 -3.17 15.50
N ARG A 477 -17.55 -3.58 15.68
CA ARG A 477 -16.86 -3.71 16.98
C ARG A 477 -17.30 -4.84 17.93
N ALA A 478 -18.49 -5.43 17.80
CA ALA A 478 -19.02 -6.35 18.82
C ALA A 478 -19.72 -7.62 18.26
N SER A 479 -18.93 -8.61 17.82
CA SER A 479 -19.46 -9.89 17.32
C SER A 479 -20.37 -10.61 18.34
N SER A 480 -20.00 -10.62 19.62
CA SER A 480 -20.75 -11.35 20.65
C SER A 480 -22.16 -10.81 20.89
N ALA A 481 -22.36 -9.50 20.73
CA ALA A 481 -23.68 -8.88 20.88
C ALA A 481 -24.57 -9.27 19.70
N LEU A 482 -24.04 -9.19 18.48
CA LEU A 482 -24.73 -9.57 17.27
C LEU A 482 -25.06 -11.08 17.23
N THR A 483 -24.10 -11.95 17.53
CA THR A 483 -24.34 -13.40 17.58
C THR A 483 -25.35 -13.78 18.66
N ARG A 484 -25.29 -13.14 19.83
CA ARG A 484 -26.32 -13.33 20.87
C ARG A 484 -27.68 -12.93 20.36
N GLU A 485 -27.78 -11.78 19.69
CA GLU A 485 -29.04 -11.27 19.16
C GLU A 485 -29.64 -12.20 18.10
N MET A 486 -28.82 -12.68 17.14
CA MET A 486 -29.23 -13.65 16.14
C MET A 486 -29.68 -14.98 16.76
N ASN A 487 -28.97 -15.48 17.79
CA ASN A 487 -29.34 -16.70 18.49
C ASN A 487 -30.66 -16.56 19.27
N VAL A 488 -30.90 -15.40 19.86
CA VAL A 488 -32.17 -15.12 20.56
C VAL A 488 -33.31 -14.95 19.55
N LEU A 489 -33.07 -14.28 18.42
CA LEU A 489 -34.04 -14.21 17.33
C LEU A 489 -34.40 -15.61 16.82
N HIS A 490 -33.42 -16.47 16.58
CA HIS A 490 -33.64 -17.86 16.21
C HIS A 490 -34.52 -18.58 17.24
N SER A 491 -34.21 -18.46 18.53
CA SER A 491 -34.99 -19.10 19.60
C SER A 491 -36.44 -18.59 19.61
N ALA A 492 -36.64 -17.28 19.49
CA ALA A 492 -37.96 -16.66 19.47
C ALA A 492 -38.82 -17.10 18.27
N ILE A 493 -38.23 -17.17 17.06
CA ILE A 493 -38.92 -17.67 15.87
C ILE A 493 -39.29 -19.15 16.06
N ARG A 494 -38.37 -19.95 16.60
CA ARG A 494 -38.59 -21.38 16.83
C ARG A 494 -39.70 -21.64 17.83
N ASP A 495 -39.76 -20.90 18.93
CA ASP A 495 -40.81 -21.02 19.95
C ASP A 495 -42.19 -20.66 19.37
N ARG A 496 -42.28 -19.57 18.60
CA ARG A 496 -43.52 -19.17 17.91
C ARG A 496 -44.01 -20.25 16.96
N PHE A 497 -43.12 -20.78 16.11
CA PHE A 497 -43.47 -21.83 15.15
C PHE A 497 -43.77 -23.17 15.80
N ASN A 498 -43.11 -23.54 16.90
CA ASN A 498 -43.45 -24.73 17.69
C ASN A 498 -44.85 -24.65 18.28
N TRP A 499 -45.25 -23.49 18.80
CA TRP A 499 -46.61 -23.27 19.31
C TRP A 499 -47.67 -23.44 18.21
N ILE A 500 -47.39 -22.90 17.01
CA ILE A 500 -48.25 -23.06 15.84
C ILE A 500 -48.37 -24.54 15.43
N ARG A 501 -47.27 -25.31 15.46
CA ARG A 501 -47.31 -26.75 15.20
C ARG A 501 -48.15 -27.49 16.24
N ALA A 502 -48.05 -27.12 17.52
CA ALA A 502 -48.81 -27.75 18.60
C ALA A 502 -50.32 -27.46 18.58
N GLN A 503 -50.75 -26.40 17.87
CA GLN A 503 -52.16 -26.07 17.69
C GLN A 503 -52.84 -26.75 16.49
N ARG A 504 -52.06 -27.42 15.63
CA ARG A 504 -52.56 -28.27 14.54
C ARG A 504 -52.73 -29.70 15.02
#